data_AF-A2HAS2-F1
#
_entry.id   AF-A2HAS2-F1
#
_cell.length_a   1.000
_cell.length_b   1.000
_cell.length_c   1.000
_cell.angle_alpha   90.00
_cell.angle_beta   90.00
_cell.angle_gamma   90.00
#
_symmetry.space_group_name_H-M   'P 1'
#
loop_
_entity.id
_entity.type
_entity.pdbx_description
1 polymer ?
#
loop_
_entity_poly.entity_id
_entity_poly.type
_entity_poly.pdbx_seq_one_letter_code
_entity_poly.pdbx_strand_id
1 'polypeptide(L)'
;APPQQFQSQSQSKRDQEFEEGLNRLRKDYATAPMEDDRLSVSSLKSTDSTRTTDSVRDRDDYLKQSERLFILQSFTVGALKNMRNYEGQTPAGDRKTDVLARAVQLVKTKTEIVDFILAACPYK
;
A
#
# COMPACT_ATOMS: atom_id res chain seq x y z
N ALA A 1 26.22 57.62 2.38
CA ALA A 1 25.11 57.61 1.40
C ALA A 1 25.28 56.43 0.45
N PRO A 2 24.23 55.73 -0.03
CA PRO A 2 22.83 55.63 0.41
C PRO A 2 22.45 54.19 0.90
N PRO A 3 21.24 53.97 1.46
CA PRO A 3 20.78 52.66 1.92
C PRO A 3 20.22 51.80 0.78
N GLN A 4 20.50 50.49 0.80
CA GLN A 4 19.97 49.50 -0.15
C GLN A 4 18.49 49.21 0.12
N GLN A 5 17.59 50.11 -0.30
CA GLN A 5 16.13 49.98 -0.14
C GLN A 5 15.42 49.15 -1.24
N PHE A 6 16.15 48.34 -2.02
CA PHE A 6 15.61 47.72 -3.24
C PHE A 6 15.10 46.27 -3.12
N GLN A 7 15.12 45.65 -1.93
CA GLN A 7 14.71 44.23 -1.81
C GLN A 7 13.22 44.00 -1.49
N SER A 8 12.53 44.94 -0.85
CA SER A 8 11.14 44.73 -0.42
C SER A 8 10.10 44.94 -1.54
N GLN A 9 10.38 45.80 -2.53
CA GLN A 9 9.44 46.03 -3.65
C GLN A 9 9.39 44.86 -4.64
N SER A 10 10.47 44.08 -4.76
CA SER A 10 10.55 42.97 -5.71
C SER A 10 9.84 41.70 -5.22
N GLN A 11 9.65 41.53 -3.91
CA GLN A 11 8.84 40.43 -3.36
C GLN A 11 7.35 40.65 -3.64
N SER A 12 6.82 41.84 -3.35
CA SER A 12 5.38 42.13 -3.56
C SER A 12 4.93 42.00 -5.01
N LYS A 13 5.79 42.31 -5.99
CA LYS A 13 5.48 42.15 -7.42
C LYS A 13 5.39 40.68 -7.84
N ARG A 14 6.26 39.82 -7.31
CA ARG A 14 6.23 38.37 -7.59
C ARG A 14 5.02 37.71 -6.97
N ASP A 15 4.68 38.09 -5.74
CA ASP A 15 3.50 37.54 -5.06
C ASP A 15 2.21 37.98 -5.77
N GLN A 16 2.18 39.21 -6.29
CA GLN A 16 1.08 39.72 -7.12
C GLN A 16 0.95 38.95 -8.45
N GLU A 17 2.04 38.76 -9.19
CA GLU A 17 2.02 37.98 -10.44
C GLU A 17 1.60 36.52 -10.21
N PHE A 18 1.99 35.95 -9.07
CA PHE A 18 1.61 34.59 -8.68
C PHE A 18 0.11 34.47 -8.39
N GLU A 19 -0.45 35.39 -7.62
CA GLU A 19 -1.88 35.41 -7.30
C GLU A 19 -2.75 35.69 -8.54
N GLU A 20 -2.32 36.61 -9.41
CA GLU A 20 -2.96 36.87 -10.70
C GLU A 20 -2.92 35.64 -11.61
N GLY A 21 -1.80 34.91 -11.64
CA GLY A 21 -1.64 33.67 -12.38
C GLY A 21 -2.60 32.56 -11.93
N LEU A 22 -2.76 32.37 -10.61
CA LEU A 22 -3.73 31.42 -10.05
C LEU A 22 -5.18 31.83 -10.34
N ASN A 23 -5.50 33.12 -10.24
CA ASN A 23 -6.83 33.63 -10.55
C ASN A 23 -7.18 33.46 -12.03
N ARG A 24 -6.21 33.61 -12.93
CA ARG A 24 -6.39 33.30 -14.35
C ARG A 24 -6.64 31.80 -14.56
N LEU A 25 -5.88 30.93 -13.91
CA LEU A 25 -6.05 29.48 -14.03
C LEU A 25 -7.45 29.02 -13.58
N ARG A 26 -7.96 29.56 -12.46
CA ARG A 26 -9.33 29.28 -11.99
C ARG A 26 -10.38 29.70 -13.02
N LYS A 27 -10.19 30.83 -13.71
CA LYS A 27 -11.11 31.29 -14.76
C LYS A 27 -11.07 30.40 -15.99
N ASP A 28 -9.87 30.05 -16.46
CA ASP A 28 -9.67 29.20 -17.65
C ASP A 28 -10.36 27.83 -17.49
N TYR A 29 -10.35 27.24 -16.29
CA TYR A 29 -11.03 25.98 -16.01
C TYR A 29 -12.53 26.11 -15.66
N ALA A 30 -12.97 27.21 -15.04
CA ALA A 30 -14.37 27.40 -14.68
C ALA A 30 -15.30 27.59 -15.88
N THR A 31 -14.77 28.09 -17.00
CA THR A 31 -15.53 28.29 -18.25
C THR A 31 -15.25 27.22 -19.30
N ALA A 32 -14.46 26.19 -18.98
CA ALA A 32 -14.32 25.04 -19.87
C ALA A 32 -15.67 24.31 -19.93
N PRO A 33 -16.33 24.19 -21.10
CA PRO A 33 -17.54 23.41 -21.21
C PRO A 33 -17.21 21.97 -20.83
N MET A 34 -17.80 21.47 -19.74
CA MET A 34 -17.78 20.03 -19.49
C MET A 34 -18.59 19.40 -20.62
N GLU A 35 -17.90 18.79 -21.58
CA GLU A 35 -18.58 18.04 -22.63
C GLU A 35 -19.35 16.90 -21.98
N ASP A 36 -20.66 16.96 -22.21
CA ASP A 36 -21.74 16.13 -21.72
C ASP A 36 -21.54 14.68 -22.19
N ASP A 37 -20.91 13.83 -21.36
CA ASP A 37 -20.81 12.39 -21.65
C ASP A 37 -22.15 11.72 -21.31
N ARG A 38 -23.08 11.82 -22.27
CA ARG A 38 -24.44 11.26 -22.31
C ARG A 38 -24.46 9.74 -22.41
N LEU A 39 -23.72 9.03 -21.57
CA LEU A 39 -23.80 7.57 -21.51
C LEU A 39 -24.79 7.12 -20.43
N SER A 40 -26.05 7.07 -20.87
CA SER A 40 -27.08 6.10 -20.46
C SER A 40 -27.37 5.94 -18.97
N VAL A 41 -28.25 6.82 -18.48
CA VAL A 41 -29.12 6.54 -17.34
C VAL A 41 -30.15 5.50 -17.79
N SER A 42 -29.86 4.21 -17.66
CA SER A 42 -30.88 3.16 -17.75
C SER A 42 -30.68 2.09 -16.68
N SER A 43 -31.65 2.06 -15.76
CA SER A 43 -31.88 1.07 -14.71
C SER A 43 -30.76 0.89 -13.67
N LEU A 44 -30.84 1.73 -12.65
CA LEU A 44 -30.53 1.33 -11.27
C LEU A 44 -31.42 0.14 -10.89
N LYS A 45 -30.96 -1.07 -11.22
CA LYS A 45 -31.47 -2.29 -10.59
C LYS A 45 -30.74 -2.39 -9.25
N SER A 46 -31.42 -1.92 -8.20
CA SER A 46 -31.02 -2.15 -6.81
C SER A 46 -30.68 -3.62 -6.64
N THR A 47 -29.41 -3.90 -6.35
CA THR A 47 -29.09 -5.03 -5.49
C THR A 47 -28.70 -4.41 -4.18
N ASP A 48 -29.44 -4.79 -3.14
CA ASP A 48 -29.16 -4.55 -1.74
C ASP A 48 -27.76 -5.12 -1.46
N SER A 49 -26.73 -4.30 -1.69
CA SER A 49 -25.35 -4.69 -1.48
C SER A 49 -25.03 -4.35 -0.04
N THR A 50 -25.27 -5.33 0.83
CA THR A 50 -24.76 -5.32 2.20
C THR A 50 -23.24 -5.32 2.10
N ARG A 51 -22.64 -4.13 2.00
CA ARG A 51 -21.20 -3.92 2.01
C ARG A 51 -20.69 -4.32 3.38
N THR A 52 -20.32 -5.58 3.54
CA THR A 52 -19.48 -6.02 4.66
C THR A 52 -18.17 -5.25 4.58
N THR A 53 -17.81 -4.60 5.67
CA THR A 53 -16.62 -3.77 5.86
C THR A 53 -15.31 -4.59 5.94
N ASP A 54 -15.22 -5.66 5.16
CA ASP A 54 -14.14 -6.66 5.28
C ASP A 54 -12.86 -6.23 4.53
N SER A 55 -13.01 -5.44 3.47
CA SER A 55 -11.90 -5.09 2.55
C SER A 55 -10.90 -4.05 3.07
N VAL A 56 -11.18 -3.37 4.19
CA VAL A 56 -10.24 -2.39 4.77
C VAL A 56 -9.21 -3.06 5.68
N ARG A 57 -9.56 -4.19 6.32
CA ARG A 57 -8.67 -4.86 7.28
C ARG A 57 -7.56 -5.66 6.61
N ASP A 58 -7.90 -6.32 5.50
CA ASP A 58 -7.00 -7.27 4.82
C ASP A 58 -5.68 -6.63 4.37
N ARG A 59 -5.69 -5.35 3.97
CA ARG A 59 -4.48 -4.65 3.50
C ARG A 59 -3.41 -4.42 4.58
N ASP A 60 -3.81 -4.26 5.84
CA ASP A 60 -2.87 -4.02 6.94
C ASP A 60 -2.27 -5.32 7.49
N ASP A 61 -2.85 -6.47 7.13
CA ASP A 61 -2.38 -7.79 7.54
C ASP A 61 -1.34 -8.39 6.60
N TYR A 62 -1.26 -7.94 5.34
CA TYR A 62 -0.22 -8.36 4.41
C TYR A 62 1.16 -7.87 4.83
N LEU A 63 2.12 -8.80 4.88
CA LEU A 63 3.52 -8.53 5.12
C LEU A 63 4.29 -8.40 3.81
N LYS A 64 5.11 -7.35 3.72
CA LYS A 64 6.09 -7.21 2.65
C LYS A 64 7.05 -8.40 2.66
N GLN A 65 7.61 -8.74 1.49
CA GLN A 65 8.55 -9.84 1.38
C GLN A 65 9.75 -9.69 2.33
N SER A 66 10.27 -8.48 2.49
CA SER A 66 11.37 -8.17 3.42
C SER A 66 11.01 -8.42 4.88
N GLU A 67 9.77 -8.15 5.29
CA GLU A 67 9.29 -8.38 6.66
C GLU A 67 9.17 -9.87 6.94
N ARG A 68 8.57 -10.63 6.01
CA ARG A 68 8.51 -12.09 6.06
C ARG A 68 9.90 -12.71 6.13
N LEU A 69 10.81 -12.23 5.29
CA LEU A 69 12.20 -12.69 5.27
C LEU A 69 12.89 -12.40 6.61
N PHE A 70 12.74 -11.18 7.14
CA PHE A 70 13.35 -10.78 8.41
C PHE A 70 12.91 -11.67 9.57
N ILE A 71 11.61 -11.97 9.67
CA ILE A 71 11.06 -12.85 10.70
C ILE A 71 11.61 -14.28 10.53
N LEU A 72 11.47 -14.85 9.32
CA LEU A 72 11.80 -16.26 9.06
C LEU A 72 13.31 -16.55 9.06
N GLN A 73 14.17 -15.55 8.79
CA GLN A 73 15.62 -15.72 8.75
C GLN A 73 16.23 -16.16 10.09
N SER A 74 15.57 -15.80 11.21
CA SER A 74 15.99 -16.11 12.57
C SER A 74 15.92 -17.61 12.90
N PHE A 75 15.13 -18.38 12.15
CA PHE A 75 14.94 -19.80 12.37
C PHE A 75 16.04 -20.66 11.72
N THR A 76 16.26 -21.84 12.30
CA THR A 76 17.16 -22.85 11.73
C THR A 76 16.51 -23.55 10.54
N VAL A 77 17.32 -24.19 9.69
CA VAL A 77 16.79 -24.96 8.54
C VAL A 77 15.83 -26.06 9.00
N GLY A 78 16.16 -26.76 10.08
CA GLY A 78 15.31 -27.81 10.65
C GLY A 78 13.97 -27.26 11.15
N ALA A 79 13.98 -26.11 11.83
CA ALA A 79 12.75 -25.46 12.27
C ALA A 79 11.87 -25.06 11.07
N LEU A 80 12.44 -24.41 10.06
CA LEU A 80 11.72 -24.01 8.85
C LEU A 80 11.08 -25.22 8.15
N LYS A 81 11.81 -26.34 7.99
CA LYS A 81 11.28 -27.56 7.36
C LYS A 81 10.12 -28.23 8.12
N ASN A 82 9.97 -27.94 9.40
CA ASN A 82 8.87 -28.45 10.23
C ASN A 82 7.63 -27.53 10.25
N MET A 83 7.79 -26.28 9.82
CA MET A 83 6.67 -25.34 9.69
C MET A 83 5.81 -25.69 8.47
N ARG A 84 4.51 -25.39 8.56
CA ARG A 84 3.54 -25.73 7.51
C ARG A 84 2.48 -24.66 7.38
N ASN A 85 2.08 -24.32 6.15
CA ASN A 85 0.98 -23.37 5.95
C ASN A 85 -0.38 -24.04 6.22
N TYR A 86 -1.47 -23.28 6.06
CA TYR A 86 -2.83 -23.80 6.25
C TYR A 86 -3.19 -24.94 5.28
N GLU A 87 -2.50 -25.04 4.14
CA GLU A 87 -2.63 -26.14 3.17
C GLU A 87 -1.75 -27.35 3.52
N GLY A 88 -1.00 -27.29 4.62
CA GLY A 88 -0.07 -28.35 5.04
C GLY A 88 1.25 -28.40 4.27
N GLN A 89 1.54 -27.40 3.42
CA GLN A 89 2.77 -27.32 2.65
C GLN A 89 3.95 -26.92 3.53
N THR A 90 5.08 -27.60 3.38
CA THR A 90 6.33 -27.29 4.09
C THR A 90 7.39 -26.76 3.12
N PRO A 91 8.29 -25.87 3.57
CA PRO A 91 9.32 -25.31 2.72
C PRO A 91 10.43 -26.35 2.49
N ALA A 92 10.64 -26.72 1.23
CA ALA A 92 11.66 -27.67 0.81
C ALA A 92 12.87 -26.99 0.15
N GLY A 93 14.03 -27.63 0.24
CA GLY A 93 15.28 -27.15 -0.36
C GLY A 93 16.52 -27.75 0.29
N ASP A 94 17.64 -27.68 -0.44
CA ASP A 94 18.93 -28.21 0.00
C ASP A 94 19.70 -27.19 0.84
N ARG A 95 19.71 -25.92 0.42
CA ARG A 95 20.40 -24.83 1.14
C ARG A 95 19.42 -24.03 2.01
N LYS A 96 19.93 -23.39 3.06
CA LYS A 96 19.13 -22.51 3.93
C LYS A 96 18.43 -21.41 3.12
N THR A 97 19.10 -20.87 2.11
CA THR A 97 18.55 -19.83 1.21
C THR A 97 17.32 -20.31 0.46
N ASP A 98 17.33 -21.56 -0.01
CA ASP A 98 16.24 -22.13 -0.82
C ASP A 98 15.02 -22.40 0.07
N VAL A 99 15.25 -23.01 1.23
CA VAL A 99 14.21 -23.26 2.25
C VAL A 99 13.58 -21.94 2.69
N LEU A 100 14.39 -20.91 2.96
CA LEU A 100 13.91 -19.60 3.37
C LEU A 100 13.11 -18.91 2.27
N ALA A 101 13.59 -18.95 1.01
CA ALA A 101 12.88 -18.39 -0.13
C ALA A 101 11.51 -19.06 -0.34
N ARG A 102 11.44 -20.39 -0.18
CA ARG A 102 10.17 -21.12 -0.22
C ARG A 102 9.27 -20.78 0.96
N ALA A 103 9.79 -20.73 2.17
CA ALA A 103 9.01 -20.37 3.36
C ALA A 103 8.37 -18.98 3.22
N VAL A 104 9.10 -18.00 2.69
CA VAL A 104 8.59 -16.65 2.42
C VAL A 104 7.47 -16.65 1.38
N GLN A 105 7.47 -17.58 0.41
CA GLN A 105 6.40 -17.70 -0.59
C GLN A 105 5.11 -18.32 -0.02
N LEU A 106 5.24 -19.18 1.00
CA LEU A 106 4.12 -19.92 1.60
C LEU A 106 3.24 -19.08 2.53
N VAL A 107 3.73 -17.92 2.97
CA VAL A 107 3.01 -17.00 3.87
C VAL A 107 2.99 -15.61 3.29
N LYS A 108 1.88 -14.88 3.44
CA LYS A 108 1.68 -13.52 2.94
C LYS A 108 1.22 -12.59 4.05
N THR A 109 0.42 -13.06 4.99
CA THR A 109 -0.15 -12.23 6.07
C THR A 109 0.51 -12.48 7.43
N LYS A 110 0.27 -11.56 8.37
CA LYS A 110 0.67 -11.69 9.78
C LYS A 110 0.05 -12.93 10.44
N THR A 111 -1.19 -13.26 10.11
CA THR A 111 -1.84 -14.46 10.67
C THR A 111 -1.19 -15.72 10.10
N GLU A 112 -0.96 -15.77 8.79
CA GLU A 112 -0.33 -16.93 8.15
C GLU A 112 1.09 -17.18 8.70
N ILE A 113 1.89 -16.14 8.96
CA ILE A 113 3.25 -16.35 9.51
C ILE A 113 3.20 -16.90 10.94
N VAL A 114 2.25 -16.44 11.75
CA VAL A 114 2.07 -16.93 13.13
C VAL A 114 1.62 -18.39 13.11
N ASP A 115 0.57 -18.71 12.33
CA ASP A 115 0.07 -20.08 12.20
C ASP A 115 1.14 -21.03 11.65
N PHE A 116 1.93 -20.56 10.67
CA PHE A 116 3.03 -21.32 10.08
C PHE A 116 4.08 -21.72 11.11
N ILE A 117 4.46 -20.80 11.99
CA ILE A 117 5.42 -21.03 13.07
C ILE A 117 4.81 -21.95 14.14
N LEU A 118 3.56 -21.69 14.55
CA LEU A 118 2.88 -22.46 15.58
C LEU A 118 2.61 -23.91 15.15
N ALA A 119 2.40 -24.18 13.86
CA ALA A 119 2.22 -25.52 13.32
C ALA A 119 3.45 -26.45 13.53
N ALA A 120 4.64 -25.87 13.77
CA ALA A 120 5.85 -26.61 14.11
C ALA A 120 6.02 -26.84 15.63
N CYS A 121 5.22 -26.17 16.46
CA CYS A 121 5.28 -26.33 17.90
C CYS A 121 4.49 -27.58 18.33
N PRO A 122 5.01 -28.39 19.27
CA PRO A 122 4.25 -29.50 19.83
C PRO A 122 3.05 -28.96 20.62
N TYR A 123 1.86 -29.50 20.35
CA TYR A 123 0.69 -29.29 21.20
C TYR A 123 0.95 -29.97 22.55
N LYS A 124 0.83 -29.21 23.63
CA LYS A 124 0.92 -29.70 25.01
C LYS A 124 -0.44 -30.16 25.51
#